data_AF-A0A923ZJ54-F1
#
_entry.id   AF-A0A923ZJ54-F1
#
_cell.length_a   1.000
_cell.length_b   1.000
_cell.length_c   1.000
_cell.angle_alpha   90.00
_cell.angle_beta   90.00
_cell.angle_gamma   90.00
#
_symmetry.space_group_name_H-M   'P 1'
#
loop_
_entity.id
_entity.type
_entity.pdbx_description
1 polymer ?
#
loop_
_entity_poly.entity_id
_entity_poly.type
_entity_poly.pdbx_seq_one_letter_code
_entity_poly.pdbx_strand_id
1 'polypeptide(L)'
;MKNITIIGGGVIGLTSAYYLQKEGYLVTVIDRGNITDSCSFGNMGYISPSHFVPLASPGIISQGLKWMLSSSSPFYIKPRLDIDLMKWGYHFWKSSTAAVAEKNAPHLINILQLSRKLIDEMRNDIGDSFEMEDKGCLMMCKKQ
;
A
#
# COMPACT_ATOMS: atom_id res chain seq x y z
N MET A 1 0.05 13.48 -30.20
CA MET A 1 0.18 12.68 -28.96
C MET A 1 0.68 13.60 -27.86
N LYS A 2 0.16 13.49 -26.63
CA LYS A 2 0.66 14.26 -25.48
C LYS A 2 1.85 13.52 -24.87
N ASN A 3 2.88 14.25 -24.48
CA ASN A 3 4.06 13.71 -23.81
C ASN A 3 3.86 13.81 -22.29
N ILE A 4 4.10 12.72 -21.57
CA ILE A 4 4.02 12.66 -20.11
C ILE A 4 5.38 12.29 -19.55
N THR A 5 5.86 13.07 -18.59
CA THR A 5 7.10 12.78 -17.87
C THR A 5 6.76 12.27 -16.48
N ILE A 6 7.30 11.11 -16.11
CA ILE A 6 7.18 10.50 -14.79
C ILE A 6 8.54 10.59 -14.11
N ILE A 7 8.55 11.08 -12.86
CA ILE A 7 9.76 11.14 -12.04
C ILE A 7 9.70 10.00 -11.02
N GLY A 8 10.59 9.03 -11.18
CA GLY A 8 10.70 7.81 -10.37
C GLY A 8 10.35 6.55 -11.15
N GLY A 9 11.29 5.62 -11.21
CA GLY A 9 11.20 4.30 -11.85
C GLY A 9 10.86 3.16 -10.89
N GLY A 10 10.27 3.47 -9.73
CA GLY A 10 9.71 2.46 -8.82
C GLY A 10 8.41 1.86 -9.35
N VAL A 11 7.84 0.89 -8.61
CA VAL A 11 6.64 0.14 -9.04
C VAL A 11 5.46 1.04 -9.39
N ILE A 12 5.23 2.12 -8.62
CA ILE A 12 4.15 3.08 -8.90
C ILE A 12 4.41 3.87 -10.17
N GLY A 13 5.66 4.30 -10.40
CA GLY A 13 6.03 5.05 -11.60
C GLY A 13 5.92 4.19 -12.87
N LEU A 14 6.43 2.96 -12.82
CA LEU A 14 6.40 2.03 -13.96
C LEU A 14 4.98 1.53 -14.27
N THR A 15 4.17 1.23 -13.25
CA THR A 15 2.76 0.86 -13.48
C THR A 15 1.94 2.02 -14.04
N SER A 16 2.19 3.25 -13.57
CA SER A 16 1.60 4.46 -14.16
C SER A 16 2.03 4.64 -15.62
N ALA A 17 3.32 4.45 -15.92
CA ALA A 17 3.86 4.53 -17.27
C ALA A 17 3.21 3.50 -18.21
N TYR A 18 3.05 2.26 -17.74
CA TYR A 18 2.42 1.17 -18.47
C TYR A 18 0.97 1.51 -18.87
N TYR A 19 0.14 1.97 -17.93
CA TYR A 19 -1.25 2.33 -18.26
C TYR A 19 -1.34 3.56 -19.16
N LEU A 20 -0.49 4.57 -18.96
CA LEU A 20 -0.45 5.74 -19.84
C LEU A 20 0.01 5.37 -21.26
N GLN A 21 0.97 4.46 -21.39
CA GLN A 21 1.40 3.98 -22.71
C GLN A 21 0.28 3.20 -23.41
N LYS A 22 -0.48 2.38 -22.67
CA LYS A 22 -1.65 1.63 -23.19
C LYS A 22 -2.76 2.56 -23.70
N GLU A 23 -2.91 3.73 -23.09
CA GLU A 23 -3.82 4.80 -23.53
C GLU A 23 -3.27 5.65 -24.70
N GLY A 24 -2.09 5.32 -25.25
CA GLY A 24 -1.51 5.97 -26.42
C GLY A 24 -0.72 7.26 -26.14
N TYR A 25 -0.33 7.49 -24.88
CA TYR A 25 0.56 8.60 -24.52
C TYR A 25 2.03 8.25 -24.79
N LEU A 26 2.84 9.26 -25.14
CA LEU A 26 4.30 9.12 -25.17
C LEU A 26 4.82 9.38 -23.75
N VAL A 27 5.40 8.36 -23.12
CA VAL A 27 5.85 8.45 -21.72
C VAL A 27 7.37 8.46 -21.63
N THR A 28 7.92 9.37 -20.83
CA THR A 28 9.33 9.38 -20.45
C THR A 28 9.43 9.18 -18.94
N VAL A 29 10.14 8.14 -18.50
CA VAL A 29 10.41 7.89 -17.09
C VAL A 29 11.82 8.34 -16.77
N ILE A 30 11.98 9.17 -15.75
CA ILE A 30 13.27 9.66 -15.25
C ILE A 30 13.45 9.11 -13.84
N ASP A 31 14.44 8.25 -13.65
CA ASP A 31 14.88 7.81 -12.32
C ASP A 31 16.29 8.36 -12.03
N ARG A 32 16.60 8.55 -10.75
CA ARG A 32 17.93 9.03 -10.33
C ARG A 32 19.02 7.97 -10.52
N GLY A 33 18.65 6.70 -10.51
CA GLY A 33 19.56 5.56 -10.55
C GLY A 33 19.19 4.54 -11.62
N ASN A 34 19.67 3.32 -11.43
CA ASN A 34 19.49 2.19 -12.35
C ASN A 34 18.31 1.29 -11.93
N ILE A 35 17.36 1.80 -11.14
CA ILE A 35 16.20 1.08 -10.57
C ILE A 35 16.49 -0.14 -9.67
N THR A 36 17.75 -0.56 -9.47
CA THR A 36 18.12 -1.74 -8.67
C THR A 36 18.37 -1.45 -7.18
N ASP A 37 18.29 -0.21 -6.75
CA ASP A 37 18.53 0.20 -5.36
C ASP A 37 17.41 1.15 -4.88
N SER A 38 16.20 0.58 -4.80
CA SER A 38 14.98 1.30 -4.41
C SER A 38 14.07 0.43 -3.53
N CYS A 39 13.11 1.06 -2.86
CA CYS A 39 12.10 0.35 -2.05
C CYS A 39 11.32 -0.69 -2.86
N SER A 40 11.16 -0.47 -4.17
CA SER A 40 10.48 -1.40 -5.07
C SER A 40 11.36 -2.57 -5.50
N PHE A 41 12.69 -2.47 -5.42
CA PHE A 41 13.57 -3.60 -5.77
C PHE A 41 13.62 -4.65 -4.65
N GLY A 42 13.76 -4.22 -3.39
CA GLY A 42 13.91 -5.11 -2.23
C GLY A 42 12.61 -5.54 -1.54
N ASN A 43 11.47 -5.51 -2.24
CA ASN A 43 10.17 -5.84 -1.65
C ASN A 43 9.85 -7.35 -1.78
N MET A 44 8.85 -7.84 -1.03
CA MET A 44 8.50 -9.28 -0.99
C MET A 44 7.83 -9.81 -2.28
N GLY A 45 7.43 -8.94 -3.20
CA GLY A 45 6.70 -9.31 -4.42
C GLY A 45 5.30 -9.87 -4.16
N TYR A 46 4.78 -9.71 -2.94
CA TYR A 46 3.54 -10.35 -2.50
C TYR A 46 2.32 -9.47 -2.75
N ILE A 47 1.36 -10.02 -3.49
CA ILE A 47 0.06 -9.38 -3.73
C ILE A 47 -0.95 -9.97 -2.75
N SER A 48 -1.45 -9.14 -1.83
CA SER A 48 -2.43 -9.57 -0.83
C SER A 48 -3.86 -9.15 -1.20
N PRO A 49 -4.74 -10.08 -1.61
CA PRO A 49 -6.12 -9.75 -1.93
C PRO A 49 -7.05 -9.72 -0.70
N SER A 50 -6.55 -10.10 0.48
CA SER A 50 -7.36 -10.37 1.68
C SER A 50 -6.90 -9.65 2.95
N HIS A 51 -5.67 -9.15 3.01
CA HIS A 51 -5.16 -8.44 4.20
C HIS A 51 -5.47 -6.95 4.10
N PHE A 52 -6.67 -6.55 4.50
CA PHE A 52 -7.16 -5.17 4.43
C PHE A 52 -7.36 -4.49 5.79
N VAL A 53 -6.90 -5.11 6.89
CA VAL A 53 -7.09 -4.51 8.22
C VAL A 53 -6.52 -3.09 8.21
N PRO A 54 -7.35 -2.06 8.41
CA PRO A 54 -6.91 -0.69 8.25
C PRO A 54 -5.92 -0.31 9.36
N LEU A 55 -5.05 0.65 9.07
CA LEU A 55 -4.15 1.20 10.08
C LEU A 55 -4.92 1.72 11.30
N ALA A 56 -6.05 2.41 11.06
CA ALA A 56 -7.01 2.82 12.08
C ALA A 56 -7.92 1.64 12.48
N SER A 57 -7.33 0.58 13.07
CA SER A 57 -8.05 -0.61 13.51
C SER A 57 -8.50 -0.52 14.97
N PRO A 58 -9.53 -1.27 15.37
CA PRO A 58 -9.97 -1.32 16.76
C PRO A 58 -8.82 -1.71 17.69
N GLY A 59 -8.62 -0.94 18.76
CA GLY A 59 -7.54 -1.19 19.72
C GLY A 59 -6.16 -0.65 19.33
N ILE A 60 -5.97 -0.10 18.12
CA ILE A 60 -4.68 0.46 17.72
C ILE A 60 -4.25 1.65 18.57
N ILE A 61 -5.21 2.39 19.15
CA ILE A 61 -4.94 3.58 19.97
C ILE A 61 -4.29 3.17 21.29
N SER A 62 -4.85 2.17 21.97
CA SER A 62 -4.27 1.67 23.23
C SER A 62 -2.90 1.03 22.98
N GLN A 63 -2.75 0.33 21.86
CA GLN A 63 -1.46 -0.23 21.44
C GLN A 63 -0.44 0.87 21.10
N GLY A 64 -0.86 1.91 20.38
CA GLY A 64 -0.02 3.05 19.99
C GLY A 64 0.50 3.82 21.19
N LEU A 65 -0.34 4.04 22.22
CA LEU A 65 0.09 4.64 23.48
C LEU A 65 1.12 3.78 24.22
N LYS A 66 0.93 2.45 24.27
CA LYS A 66 1.94 1.53 24.84
C LYS A 66 3.26 1.59 24.08
N TRP A 67 3.18 1.65 22.75
CA TRP A 67 4.35 1.78 21.87
C TRP A 67 5.11 3.07 22.08
N MET A 68 4.42 4.20 22.29
CA MET A 68 5.09 5.47 22.59
C MET A 68 5.90 5.45 23.90
N LEU A 69 5.57 4.55 24.83
CA LEU A 69 6.27 4.38 26.10
C LEU A 69 7.45 3.39 26.02
N SER A 70 7.66 2.74 24.87
CA SER A 70 8.73 1.76 24.67
C SER A 70 9.80 2.31 23.73
N SER A 71 11.05 2.36 24.18
CA SER A 71 12.19 2.80 23.37
C SER A 71 12.56 1.82 22.25
N SER A 72 12.09 0.57 22.31
CA SER A 72 12.27 -0.44 21.26
C SER A 72 11.07 -0.52 20.29
N SER A 73 10.08 0.37 20.45
CA SER A 73 8.91 0.40 19.59
C SER A 73 9.23 0.88 18.16
N PRO A 74 8.61 0.28 17.13
CA PRO A 74 8.72 0.79 15.76
C PRO A 74 7.92 2.09 15.53
N PHE A 75 7.10 2.52 16.49
CA PHE A 75 6.21 3.67 16.39
C PHE A 75 6.45 4.67 17.51
N TYR A 76 6.71 5.93 17.13
CA TYR A 76 6.88 7.06 18.04
C TYR A 76 6.33 8.35 17.41
N ILE A 77 5.50 9.08 18.17
CA ILE A 77 5.10 10.45 17.82
C ILE A 77 5.80 11.40 18.79
N LYS A 78 6.66 12.27 18.27
CA LYS A 78 7.32 13.32 19.07
C LYS A 78 6.25 14.26 19.66
N PRO A 79 6.14 14.37 21.00
CA PRO A 79 5.22 15.30 21.62
C PRO A 79 5.55 16.74 21.21
N ARG A 80 4.56 17.44 20.65
CA ARG A 80 4.65 18.85 20.26
C ARG A 80 3.26 19.48 20.30
N LEU A 81 3.20 20.76 20.61
CA LEU A 81 1.95 21.53 20.60
C LEU A 81 1.62 21.94 19.15
N ASP A 82 1.07 20.99 18.40
CA ASP A 82 0.77 21.13 16.97
C ASP A 82 -0.73 20.85 16.76
N ILE A 83 -1.46 21.89 16.36
CA ILE A 83 -2.92 21.83 16.22
C ILE A 83 -3.32 20.84 15.11
N ASP A 84 -2.56 20.77 14.03
CA ASP A 84 -2.86 19.88 12.91
C ASP A 84 -2.59 18.42 13.30
N LEU A 85 -1.53 18.17 14.06
CA LEU A 85 -1.28 16.86 14.65
C LEU A 85 -2.40 16.44 15.60
N MET A 86 -2.88 17.34 16.47
CA MET A 86 -3.99 17.05 17.38
C MET A 86 -5.30 16.77 16.63
N LYS A 87 -5.62 17.56 15.59
CA LYS A 87 -6.79 17.31 14.73
C LYS A 87 -6.69 15.96 14.03
N TRP A 88 -5.54 15.65 13.44
CA TRP A 88 -5.31 14.37 12.79
C TRP A 88 -5.46 13.21 13.79
N GLY A 89 -4.88 13.34 14.99
CA GLY A 89 -5.00 12.34 16.05
C GLY A 89 -6.45 12.11 16.49
N TYR A 90 -7.25 13.18 16.59
CA TYR A 90 -8.68 13.07 16.88
C TYR A 90 -9.45 12.33 15.79
N HIS A 91 -9.20 12.65 14.51
CA HIS A 91 -9.82 11.96 13.38
C HIS A 91 -9.39 10.50 13.27
N PHE A 92 -8.12 10.21 13.56
CA PHE A 92 -7.58 8.85 13.60
C PHE A 92 -8.22 8.03 14.72
N TRP A 93 -8.32 8.60 15.93
CA TRP A 93 -9.02 7.98 17.07
C TRP A 93 -10.48 7.67 16.75
N LYS A 94 -11.22 8.65 16.22
CA LYS A 94 -12.64 8.47 15.84
C LYS A 94 -12.82 7.38 14.77
N SER A 95 -11.85 7.23 13.88
CA SER A 95 -11.85 6.21 12.82
C SER A 95 -11.43 4.83 13.30
N SER A 96 -10.80 4.70 14.47
CA SER A 96 -10.23 3.46 15.00
C SER A 96 -11.25 2.59 15.76
N THR A 97 -12.47 2.46 15.23
CA THR A 97 -13.58 1.71 15.85
C THR A 97 -14.01 0.52 15.00
N ALA A 98 -14.58 -0.51 15.64
CA ALA A 98 -15.03 -1.72 14.93
C ALA A 98 -16.10 -1.42 13.89
N ALA A 99 -17.07 -0.57 14.24
CA ALA A 99 -18.12 -0.13 13.33
C ALA A 99 -17.56 0.58 12.07
N VAL A 100 -16.53 1.42 12.22
CA VAL A 100 -15.90 2.09 11.06
C VAL A 100 -15.09 1.09 10.24
N ALA A 101 -14.39 0.15 10.87
CA ALA A 101 -13.65 -0.90 10.18
C ALA A 101 -14.59 -1.81 9.37
N GLU A 102 -15.68 -2.30 9.98
CA GLU A 102 -16.70 -3.13 9.33
C GLU A 102 -17.39 -2.39 8.18
N LYS A 103 -17.74 -1.11 8.37
CA LYS A 103 -18.32 -0.28 7.32
C LYS A 103 -17.40 -0.15 6.10
N ASN A 104 -16.09 -0.03 6.30
CA ASN A 104 -15.13 0.19 5.22
C ASN A 104 -14.54 -1.10 4.64
N ALA A 105 -14.65 -2.23 5.35
CA ALA A 105 -14.18 -3.54 4.91
C ALA A 105 -14.54 -3.89 3.46
N PRO A 106 -15.82 -3.79 3.00
CA PRO A 106 -16.16 -4.15 1.62
C PRO A 106 -15.46 -3.24 0.59
N HIS A 107 -15.26 -1.95 0.90
CA HIS A 107 -14.58 -1.03 -0.01
C HIS A 107 -13.09 -1.37 -0.15
N LEU A 108 -12.43 -1.68 0.96
CA LEU A 108 -11.03 -2.08 0.95
C LEU A 108 -10.82 -3.41 0.21
N ILE A 109 -11.70 -4.40 0.47
CA ILE A 109 -11.70 -5.68 -0.27
C ILE A 109 -11.85 -5.41 -1.77
N ASN A 110 -12.80 -4.58 -2.18
CA ASN A 110 -13.03 -4.28 -3.60
C ASN A 110 -11.80 -3.67 -4.28
N ILE A 111 -11.08 -2.78 -3.60
CA ILE A 111 -9.82 -2.20 -4.12
C ILE A 111 -8.74 -3.30 -4.26
N LEU A 112 -8.60 -4.19 -3.27
CA LEU A 112 -7.62 -5.27 -3.33
C LEU A 112 -7.95 -6.29 -4.44
N GLN A 113 -9.22 -6.64 -4.62
CA GLN A 113 -9.65 -7.52 -5.71
C GLN A 113 -9.44 -6.87 -7.08
N LEU A 114 -9.72 -5.56 -7.20
CA LEU A 114 -9.41 -4.81 -8.41
C LEU A 114 -7.90 -4.81 -8.69
N SER A 115 -7.08 -4.55 -7.67
CA SER A 115 -5.61 -4.59 -7.81
C SER A 115 -5.13 -5.95 -8.30
N ARG A 116 -5.67 -7.05 -7.76
CA ARG A 116 -5.33 -8.41 -8.22
C ARG A 116 -5.69 -8.60 -9.69
N LYS A 117 -6.93 -8.27 -10.07
CA LYS A 117 -7.38 -8.38 -11.46
C LYS A 117 -6.48 -7.61 -12.43
N LEU A 118 -6.11 -6.38 -12.07
CA LEU A 118 -5.24 -5.52 -12.88
C LEU A 118 -3.83 -6.09 -13.03
N ILE A 119 -3.30 -6.74 -12.00
CA ILE A 119 -2.01 -7.44 -12.07
C ILE A 119 -2.11 -8.67 -12.99
N ASP A 120 -3.20 -9.44 -12.90
CA ASP A 120 -3.43 -10.58 -13.80
C ASP A 120 -3.54 -10.12 -15.27
N GLU A 121 -4.21 -9.00 -15.53
CA GLU A 121 -4.26 -8.38 -16.86
C GLU A 121 -2.86 -7.95 -17.34
N MET A 122 -2.10 -7.29 -16.47
CA MET A 122 -0.72 -6.85 -16.78
C MET A 122 0.21 -8.03 -17.07
N ARG A 123 0.09 -9.12 -16.29
CA ARG A 123 0.81 -10.38 -16.52
C ARG A 123 0.51 -10.93 -17.91
N ASN A 124 -0.75 -10.95 -18.32
CA ASN A 124 -1.15 -11.46 -19.63
C ASN A 124 -0.63 -10.57 -20.78
N ASP A 125 -0.66 -9.25 -20.59
CA ASP A 125 -0.19 -8.30 -21.60
C ASP A 125 1.35 -8.33 -21.77
N ILE A 126 2.10 -8.51 -20.68
CA ILE A 126 3.57 -8.57 -20.69
C ILE A 126 4.08 -9.96 -21.08
N GLY A 127 3.32 -11.01 -20.77
CA GLY A 127 3.66 -12.40 -21.09
C GLY A 127 4.84 -12.93 -20.27
N ASP A 128 5.72 -13.68 -20.92
CA ASP A 128 6.77 -14.49 -20.27
C ASP A 128 7.81 -13.68 -19.48
N SER A 129 7.88 -12.36 -19.67
CA SER A 129 8.77 -11.48 -18.89
C SER A 129 8.18 -11.09 -17.52
N PHE A 130 6.93 -11.44 -17.23
CA PHE A 130 6.28 -11.17 -15.96
C PHE A 130 6.29 -12.42 -15.07
N GLU A 131 7.28 -12.49 -14.17
CA GLU A 131 7.40 -13.58 -13.21
C GLU A 131 6.40 -13.41 -12.06
N MET A 132 5.46 -14.35 -11.94
CA MET A 132 4.48 -14.40 -10.84
C MET A 132 4.03 -15.84 -10.58
N GLU A 133 3.96 -16.21 -9.31
CA GLU A 133 3.37 -17.48 -8.87
C GLU A 133 2.04 -17.24 -8.15
N ASP A 134 1.05 -18.09 -8.42
CA ASP A 134 -0.26 -18.06 -7.75
C ASP A 134 -0.30 -18.95 -6.49
N LYS A 135 0.88 -19.32 -5.97
CA LYS A 135 1.01 -20.05 -4.71
C LYS A 135 0.75 -19.09 -3.55
N GLY A 136 -0.44 -19.20 -2.96
CA GLY A 136 -0.83 -18.40 -1.80
C GLY A 136 -0.03 -18.72 -0.52
N CYS A 137 -0.32 -17.99 0.55
CA CYS A 137 0.23 -18.26 1.88
C CYS A 137 -0.79 -19.01 2.74
N LEU A 138 -0.35 -20.08 3.42
CA LEU A 138 -1.14 -20.75 4.46
C LEU A 138 -0.84 -20.10 5.81
N MET A 139 -1.87 -19.56 6.46
CA MET A 139 -1.76 -18.97 7.80
C MET A 139 -2.53 -19.81 8.82
N MET A 140 -1.82 -20.27 9.85
CA MET A 140 -2.42 -21.00 10.96
C MET A 140 -2.92 -20.01 12.01
N CYS A 141 -4.25 -19.89 12.15
CA CYS A 141 -4.87 -19.05 13.16
C CYS A 141 -5.21 -19.87 14.40
N LYS A 142 -4.77 -19.40 15.58
CA LYS A 142 -5.26 -19.93 16.86
C LYS A 142 -6.67 -19.39 17.07
N LYS A 143 -7.62 -20.27 17.35
CA LYS A 143 -9.01 -19.90 17.66
C LYS A 143 -8.99 -18.88 18.80
N GLN A 144 -9.56 -17.69 18.58
CA GLN A 144 -9.80 -16.69 19.62
C GLN A 144 -10.90 -17.16 20.55
#